data_AF-A0A3A5JDX4-F1
#
_entry.id   AF-A0A3A5JDX4-F1
#
_cell.length_a   1.000
_cell.length_b   1.000
_cell.length_c   1.000
_cell.angle_alpha   90.00
_cell.angle_beta   90.00
_cell.angle_gamma   90.00
#
_symmetry.space_group_name_H-M   'P 1'
#
loop_
_entity.id
_entity.type
_entity.pdbx_description
1 polymer ?
#
loop_
_entity_poly.entity_id
_entity_poly.type
_entity_poly.pdbx_seq_one_letter_code
_entity_poly.pdbx_strand_id
1 'polypeptide(L)'
;LFAVELMNRLIFVKFLEDRGLVPSDLLADLADTYNPSTYPQSLYETFLEPLFFGVLDERPSERSEQIKQVGFYTDVPYLNGGLFRPHENTERGFTDESFDVRDAVMTSIIEFLESYTFSADGSPDDLDPSILGNVFEKTINYPTGDPS
;
A
#
# COMPACT_ATOMS: atom_id res chain seq x y z
N LEU A 1 14.17 -2.79 -1.78
CA LEU A 1 13.25 -3.85 -2.21
C LEU A 1 11.87 -3.57 -1.62
N PHE A 2 11.69 -3.67 -0.29
CA PHE A 2 10.44 -3.33 0.41
C PHE A 2 9.78 -2.01 -0.02
N ALA A 3 10.50 -0.88 0.00
CA ALA A 3 9.91 0.42 -0.34
C ALA A 3 9.34 0.49 -1.78
N VAL A 4 10.00 -0.17 -2.74
CA VAL A 4 9.53 -0.20 -4.13
C VAL A 4 8.29 -1.07 -4.25
N GLU A 5 8.26 -2.21 -3.56
CA GLU A 5 7.10 -3.11 -3.54
C GLU A 5 5.91 -2.50 -2.82
N LEU A 6 6.13 -1.81 -1.69
CA LEU A 6 5.11 -1.05 -1.00
C LEU A 6 4.48 0.00 -1.91
N MET A 7 5.30 0.80 -2.60
CA MET A 7 4.79 1.78 -3.57
C MET A 7 4.00 1.10 -4.68
N ASN A 8 4.51 0.01 -5.26
CA ASN A 8 3.79 -0.73 -6.30
C ASN A 8 2.44 -1.27 -5.79
N ARG A 9 2.39 -1.79 -4.56
CA ARG A 9 1.15 -2.27 -3.92
C ARG A 9 0.15 -1.13 -3.74
N LEU A 10 0.59 0.02 -3.23
CA LEU A 10 -0.27 1.20 -3.04
C LEU A 10 -0.80 1.75 -4.37
N ILE A 11 0.06 1.90 -5.37
CA ILE A 11 -0.33 2.34 -6.72
C ILE A 11 -1.34 1.36 -7.33
N PHE A 12 -1.14 0.06 -7.12
CA PHE A 12 -2.09 -0.94 -7.59
C PHE A 12 -3.44 -0.81 -6.88
N VAL A 13 -3.47 -0.50 -5.58
CA VAL A 13 -4.74 -0.20 -4.89
C VAL A 13 -5.42 1.03 -5.52
N LYS A 14 -4.70 2.13 -5.75
CA LYS A 14 -5.26 3.30 -6.48
C LYS A 14 -5.83 2.94 -7.85
N PHE A 15 -5.17 2.04 -8.57
CA PHE A 15 -5.69 1.52 -9.84
C PHE A 15 -7.00 0.73 -9.66
N LEU A 16 -7.13 -0.06 -8.59
CA LEU A 16 -8.39 -0.76 -8.30
C LEU A 16 -9.52 0.21 -7.94
N GLU A 17 -9.20 1.29 -7.21
CA GLU A 17 -10.14 2.36 -6.86
C GLU A 17 -10.66 3.06 -8.12
N ASP A 18 -9.76 3.47 -9.04
CA ASP A 18 -10.12 4.09 -10.33
C ASP A 18 -11.01 3.19 -11.18
N ARG A 19 -10.73 1.88 -11.19
CA ARG A 19 -11.53 0.89 -11.93
C ARG A 19 -12.87 0.55 -11.26
N GLY A 20 -13.13 1.06 -10.06
CA GLY A 20 -14.31 0.72 -9.26
C GLY A 20 -14.35 -0.75 -8.84
N LEU A 21 -13.18 -1.38 -8.70
CA LEU A 21 -13.05 -2.77 -8.23
C LEU A 21 -12.97 -2.86 -6.70
N VAL A 22 -12.68 -1.74 -6.03
CA VAL A 22 -12.74 -1.51 -4.58
C VAL A 22 -13.39 -0.13 -4.35
N PRO A 23 -13.79 0.24 -3.10
CA PRO A 23 -14.29 1.57 -2.81
C PRO A 23 -13.32 2.67 -3.31
N SER A 24 -13.83 3.73 -3.92
CA SER A 24 -13.03 4.77 -4.60
C SER A 24 -12.02 5.50 -3.71
N ASP A 25 -12.27 5.49 -2.41
CA ASP A 25 -11.52 6.24 -1.41
C ASP A 25 -10.90 5.30 -0.36
N LEU A 26 -10.69 4.02 -0.69
CA LEU A 26 -10.23 3.01 0.27
C LEU A 26 -8.95 3.42 1.01
N LEU A 27 -7.92 3.88 0.32
CA LEU A 27 -6.67 4.32 0.97
C LEU A 27 -6.88 5.56 1.85
N ALA A 28 -7.67 6.54 1.37
CA ALA A 28 -8.00 7.74 2.13
C ALA A 28 -8.80 7.40 3.40
N ASP A 29 -9.83 6.56 3.28
CA ASP A 29 -10.67 6.10 4.39
C ASP A 29 -9.85 5.36 5.46
N LEU A 30 -8.89 4.52 5.06
CA LEU A 30 -7.99 3.83 5.99
C LEU A 30 -7.07 4.81 6.72
N ALA A 31 -6.52 5.79 6.01
CA ALA A 31 -5.66 6.82 6.60
C ALA A 31 -6.43 7.73 7.56
N ASP A 32 -7.64 8.16 7.19
CA ASP A 32 -8.51 9.03 8.00
C ASP A 32 -9.08 8.31 9.23
N THR A 33 -9.32 7.01 9.12
CA THR A 33 -9.80 6.18 10.24
C THR A 33 -8.70 5.91 11.26
N TYR A 34 -7.44 5.86 10.81
CA TYR A 34 -6.33 5.57 11.70
C TYR A 34 -6.11 6.68 12.73
N ASN A 35 -6.04 6.27 13.99
CA ASN A 35 -5.71 7.15 15.11
C ASN A 35 -4.80 6.39 16.09
N PRO A 36 -3.59 6.91 16.39
CA PRO A 36 -2.65 6.24 17.28
C PRO A 36 -3.11 6.17 18.75
N SER A 37 -4.16 6.92 19.13
CA SER A 37 -4.80 6.79 20.44
C SER A 37 -5.77 5.60 20.53
N THR A 38 -6.25 5.13 19.37
CA THR A 38 -7.20 4.01 19.25
C THR A 38 -6.49 2.72 18.89
N TYR A 39 -5.52 2.80 17.97
CA TYR A 39 -4.78 1.67 17.45
C TYR A 39 -3.34 1.70 17.99
N PRO A 40 -2.87 0.65 18.69
CA PRO A 40 -1.53 0.65 19.27
C PRO A 40 -0.41 0.37 18.26
N GLN A 41 -0.75 -0.13 17.07
CA GLN A 41 0.18 -0.35 15.95
C GLN A 41 0.16 0.83 14.96
N SER A 42 1.10 0.84 14.02
CA SER A 42 1.17 1.85 12.95
C SER A 42 -0.03 1.77 12.00
N LEU A 43 -0.25 2.79 11.18
CA LEU A 43 -1.21 2.77 10.06
C LEU A 43 -0.92 1.59 9.12
N TYR A 44 0.37 1.33 8.87
CA TYR A 44 0.80 0.24 8.01
C TYR A 44 0.37 -1.12 8.58
N GLU A 45 0.79 -1.44 9.80
CA GLU A 45 0.49 -2.73 10.44
C GLU A 45 -1.00 -2.91 10.74
N THR A 46 -1.71 -1.82 11.07
CA THR A 46 -3.13 -1.88 11.42
C THR A 46 -4.02 -2.14 10.21
N PHE A 47 -3.70 -1.50 9.07
CA PHE A 47 -4.62 -1.47 7.93
C PHE A 47 -3.99 -1.98 6.63
N LEU A 48 -2.82 -1.48 6.25
CA LEU A 48 -2.26 -1.77 4.93
C LEU A 48 -1.67 -3.17 4.82
N GLU A 49 -0.96 -3.63 5.85
CA GLU A 49 -0.42 -4.99 5.90
C GLU A 49 -1.56 -6.05 5.85
N PRO A 50 -2.62 -5.95 6.68
CA PRO A 50 -3.78 -6.82 6.55
C PRO A 50 -4.48 -6.73 5.19
N LEU A 51 -4.60 -5.53 4.61
CA LEU A 51 -5.15 -5.35 3.26
C LEU A 51 -4.32 -6.09 2.22
N PHE A 52 -2.99 -5.99 2.26
CA PHE A 52 -2.13 -6.65 1.28
C PHE A 52 -2.15 -8.16 1.45
N PHE A 53 -1.79 -8.66 2.64
CA PHE A 53 -1.53 -10.08 2.84
C PHE A 53 -2.77 -10.86 3.27
N GLY A 54 -3.65 -10.25 4.08
CA GLY A 54 -4.83 -10.91 4.62
C GLY A 54 -6.11 -10.75 3.78
N VAL A 55 -6.09 -9.93 2.73
CA VAL A 55 -7.29 -9.62 1.92
C VAL A 55 -7.03 -9.79 0.43
N LEU A 56 -6.04 -9.08 -0.12
CA LEU A 56 -5.74 -9.11 -1.56
C LEU A 56 -4.99 -10.40 -1.95
N ASP A 57 -4.22 -10.99 -1.03
CA ASP A 57 -3.53 -12.28 -1.20
C ASP A 57 -4.28 -13.49 -0.59
N GLU A 58 -5.42 -13.29 0.06
CA GLU A 58 -6.16 -14.37 0.72
C GLU A 58 -7.60 -14.49 0.19
N ARG A 59 -8.02 -15.72 -0.15
CA ARG A 59 -9.37 -15.94 -0.68
C ARG A 59 -10.41 -15.59 0.39
N PRO A 60 -11.59 -15.04 0.03
CA PRO A 60 -12.61 -14.64 1.02
C PRO A 60 -13.01 -15.74 2.03
N SER A 61 -13.01 -17.01 1.60
CA SER A 61 -13.31 -18.16 2.46
C SER A 61 -12.20 -18.49 3.47
N GLU A 62 -10.96 -18.10 3.18
CA GLU A 62 -9.75 -18.42 3.92
C GLU A 62 -9.29 -17.26 4.82
N ARG A 63 -9.84 -16.05 4.62
CA ARG A 63 -9.62 -14.87 5.48
C ARG A 63 -9.92 -15.18 6.95
N SER A 64 -9.12 -14.59 7.85
CA SER A 64 -9.33 -14.70 9.29
C SER A 64 -10.65 -14.04 9.72
N GLU A 65 -11.20 -14.46 10.87
CA GLU A 65 -12.43 -13.88 11.39
C GLU A 65 -12.26 -12.38 11.74
N GLN A 66 -11.06 -11.97 12.13
CA GLN A 66 -10.71 -10.57 12.36
C GLN A 66 -10.82 -9.75 11.07
N ILE A 67 -10.23 -10.23 9.97
CA ILE A 67 -10.32 -9.58 8.65
C ILE A 67 -11.78 -9.44 8.21
N LYS A 68 -12.59 -10.50 8.37
CA LYS A 68 -14.00 -10.51 7.96
C LYS A 68 -14.87 -9.51 8.72
N GLN A 69 -14.43 -9.05 9.90
CA GLN A 69 -15.15 -8.06 10.70
C GLN A 69 -14.78 -6.61 10.35
N VAL A 70 -13.72 -6.39 9.57
CA VAL A 70 -13.31 -5.05 9.15
C VAL A 70 -14.12 -4.63 7.93
N GLY A 71 -15.01 -3.64 8.12
CA GLY A 71 -15.94 -3.18 7.09
C GLY A 71 -15.27 -2.77 5.77
N PHE A 72 -14.10 -2.12 5.84
CA PHE A 72 -13.31 -1.69 4.67
C PHE A 72 -12.93 -2.83 3.72
N TYR A 73 -12.83 -4.07 4.21
CA TYR A 73 -12.34 -5.21 3.43
C TYR A 73 -13.46 -6.04 2.79
N THR A 74 -14.72 -5.68 3.05
CA THR A 74 -15.90 -6.46 2.64
C THR A 74 -15.95 -6.65 1.13
N ASP A 75 -15.76 -5.57 0.37
CA ASP A 75 -15.87 -5.55 -1.09
C ASP A 75 -14.52 -5.65 -1.80
N VAL A 76 -13.44 -5.90 -1.06
CA VAL A 76 -12.09 -6.02 -1.64
C VAL A 76 -11.89 -7.44 -2.18
N PRO A 77 -11.57 -7.60 -3.49
CA PRO A 77 -11.41 -8.91 -4.10
C PRO A 77 -10.09 -9.58 -3.75
N TYR A 78 -10.00 -10.88 -4.01
CA TYR A 78 -8.74 -11.62 -3.99
C TYR A 78 -8.07 -11.59 -5.37
N LEU A 79 -6.74 -11.43 -5.41
CA LEU A 79 -5.96 -11.21 -6.64
C LEU A 79 -4.90 -12.29 -6.94
N ASN A 80 -4.98 -13.49 -6.35
CA ASN A 80 -4.11 -14.63 -6.66
C ASN A 80 -2.60 -14.41 -6.46
N GLY A 81 -2.19 -13.55 -5.52
CA GLY A 81 -0.86 -13.62 -4.91
C GLY A 81 0.35 -13.43 -5.80
N GLY A 82 0.23 -12.51 -6.77
CA GLY A 82 1.37 -11.89 -7.41
C GLY A 82 1.96 -10.80 -6.51
N LEU A 83 1.68 -9.54 -6.85
CA LEU A 83 2.20 -8.34 -6.18
C LEU A 83 1.98 -8.29 -4.66
N PHE A 84 0.91 -8.91 -4.17
CA PHE A 84 0.52 -8.87 -2.77
C PHE A 84 1.05 -10.03 -1.95
N ARG A 85 1.81 -10.96 -2.54
CA ARG A 85 2.42 -12.04 -1.74
C ARG A 85 3.54 -11.46 -0.87
N PRO A 86 3.66 -11.87 0.40
CA PRO A 86 4.80 -11.49 1.23
C PRO A 86 6.08 -12.13 0.68
N HIS A 87 7.15 -11.35 0.59
CA HIS A 87 8.46 -11.90 0.23
C HIS A 87 9.15 -12.49 1.47
N GLU A 88 9.59 -13.73 1.36
CA GLU A 88 10.47 -14.35 2.36
C GLU A 88 11.92 -14.24 1.88
N ASN A 89 12.73 -13.42 2.55
CA ASN A 89 14.16 -13.32 2.24
C ASN A 89 14.95 -14.26 3.16
N THR A 90 14.93 -15.56 2.84
CA THR A 90 15.47 -16.65 3.66
C THR A 90 16.96 -16.47 3.99
N GLU A 91 17.74 -15.81 3.13
CA GLU A 91 19.18 -15.58 3.35
C GLU A 91 19.47 -14.58 4.46
N ARG A 92 18.55 -13.64 4.73
CA ARG A 92 18.71 -12.60 5.76
C ARG A 92 17.78 -12.78 6.95
N GLY A 93 16.86 -13.75 6.90
CA GLY A 93 15.94 -14.06 7.99
C GLY A 93 14.86 -12.99 8.23
N PHE A 94 14.58 -12.14 7.24
CA PHE A 94 13.51 -11.14 7.30
C PHE A 94 12.42 -11.48 6.29
N THR A 95 11.17 -11.29 6.71
CA THR A 95 9.98 -11.32 5.85
C THR A 95 9.50 -9.89 5.60
N ASP A 96 8.68 -9.66 4.56
CA ASP A 96 8.03 -8.36 4.35
C ASP A 96 7.21 -7.93 5.58
N GLU A 97 6.65 -8.88 6.33
CA GLU A 97 5.94 -8.68 7.61
C GLU A 97 6.87 -8.24 8.76
N SER A 98 8.19 -8.23 8.54
CA SER A 98 9.17 -7.72 9.50
C SER A 98 9.41 -6.21 9.36
N PHE A 99 8.82 -5.57 8.34
CA PHE A 99 8.99 -4.14 8.06
C PHE A 99 7.76 -3.36 8.50
N ASP A 100 8.01 -2.19 9.07
CA ASP A 100 6.98 -1.22 9.42
C ASP A 100 7.31 0.15 8.79
N VAL A 101 6.27 0.98 8.61
CA VAL A 101 6.38 2.34 8.10
C VAL A 101 5.77 3.31 9.10
N ARG A 102 6.57 4.30 9.50
CA ARG A 102 6.15 5.37 10.40
C ARG A 102 4.90 6.07 9.84
N ASP A 103 3.90 6.30 10.69
CA ASP A 103 2.61 6.89 10.30
C ASP A 103 2.76 8.16 9.47
N ALA A 104 3.60 9.11 9.91
CA ALA A 104 3.82 10.37 9.19
C ALA A 104 4.31 10.16 7.75
N VAL A 105 5.13 9.13 7.49
CA VAL A 105 5.59 8.78 6.15
C VAL A 105 4.45 8.14 5.37
N MET A 106 3.71 7.22 5.98
CA MET A 106 2.61 6.54 5.30
C MET A 106 1.50 7.52 4.91
N THR A 107 1.07 8.38 5.84
CA THR A 107 0.10 9.44 5.57
C THR A 107 0.57 10.36 4.43
N SER A 108 1.84 10.78 4.44
CA SER A 108 2.39 11.61 3.34
C SER A 108 2.37 10.91 1.99
N ILE A 109 2.60 9.59 1.95
CA ILE A 109 2.52 8.80 0.71
C ILE A 109 1.08 8.71 0.22
N ILE A 110 0.13 8.42 1.11
CA ILE A 110 -1.29 8.34 0.75
C ILE A 110 -1.80 9.70 0.26
N GLU A 111 -1.57 10.78 1.00
CA GLU A 111 -1.92 12.14 0.58
C GLU A 111 -1.32 12.50 -0.78
N PHE A 112 -0.08 12.09 -1.04
CA PHE A 112 0.54 12.26 -2.35
C PHE A 112 -0.21 11.49 -3.43
N LEU A 113 -0.53 10.21 -3.22
CA LEU A 113 -1.26 9.40 -4.19
C LEU A 113 -2.68 9.93 -4.45
N GLU A 114 -3.38 10.42 -3.41
CA GLU A 114 -4.70 11.04 -3.55
C GLU A 114 -4.69 12.32 -4.38
N SER A 115 -3.53 12.98 -4.51
CA SER A 115 -3.41 14.20 -5.33
C SER A 115 -3.35 13.95 -6.84
N TYR A 116 -3.34 12.69 -7.28
CA TYR A 116 -3.27 12.33 -8.70
C TYR A 116 -4.48 11.51 -9.16
N THR A 117 -4.81 11.66 -10.45
CA THR A 117 -5.79 10.80 -11.12
C THR A 117 -5.05 9.64 -11.77
N PHE A 118 -5.48 8.41 -11.50
CA PHE A 118 -4.87 7.20 -12.07
C PHE A 118 -5.69 6.72 -13.26
N SER A 119 -5.89 7.55 -14.29
CA SER A 119 -6.55 7.05 -15.51
C SER A 119 -5.53 6.28 -16.37
N ALA A 120 -6.00 5.18 -16.96
CA ALA A 120 -5.20 4.36 -17.89
C ALA A 120 -5.36 4.82 -19.35
N ASP A 121 -5.93 6.01 -19.57
CA ASP A 121 -6.22 6.56 -20.89
C ASP A 121 -5.15 7.55 -21.39
N GLY A 122 -4.19 7.95 -20.55
CA GLY A 122 -2.96 8.64 -20.94
C GLY A 122 -3.07 10.16 -20.97
N SER A 123 -3.96 10.75 -20.18
CA SER A 123 -4.03 12.18 -19.90
C SER A 123 -2.75 12.70 -19.22
N PRO A 124 -2.36 13.99 -19.39
CA PRO A 124 -1.16 14.55 -18.76
C PRO A 124 -1.15 14.53 -17.22
N ASP A 125 -2.33 14.40 -16.60
CA ASP A 125 -2.50 14.26 -15.15
C ASP A 125 -2.43 12.79 -14.69
N ASP A 126 -2.26 11.85 -15.63
CA ASP A 126 -2.20 10.42 -15.35
C ASP A 126 -0.80 10.00 -14.91
N LEU A 127 -0.75 9.39 -13.74
CA LEU A 127 0.45 8.70 -13.29
C LEU A 127 0.56 7.34 -13.98
N ASP A 128 1.57 7.18 -14.84
CA ASP A 128 2.03 5.85 -15.25
C ASP A 128 2.64 5.15 -14.02
N PRO A 129 2.07 4.01 -13.55
CA PRO A 129 2.57 3.26 -12.41
C PRO A 129 4.06 2.92 -12.47
N SER A 130 4.62 2.78 -13.68
CA SER A 130 6.04 2.46 -13.89
C SER A 130 6.98 3.67 -13.74
N ILE A 131 6.48 4.90 -13.82
CA ILE A 131 7.26 6.13 -13.67
C ILE A 131 7.51 6.44 -12.18
N LEU A 132 6.56 6.11 -11.31
CA LEU A 132 6.67 6.37 -9.87
C LEU A 132 7.81 5.58 -9.22
N GLY A 133 8.00 4.32 -9.61
CA GLY A 133 9.13 3.50 -9.13
C GLY A 133 10.50 4.16 -9.36
N ASN A 134 10.67 4.81 -10.53
CA ASN A 134 11.91 5.51 -10.89
C ASN A 134 12.13 6.83 -10.12
N VAL A 135 11.07 7.57 -9.80
CA VAL A 135 11.17 8.83 -9.04
C VAL A 135 11.49 8.54 -7.57
N PHE A 136 10.91 7.49 -6.99
CA PHE A 136 11.19 7.08 -5.61
C PHE A 136 12.60 6.49 -5.45
N GLU A 137 13.08 5.68 -6.40
CA GLU A 137 14.49 5.23 -6.39
C GLU A 137 15.46 6.40 -6.34
N LYS A 138 15.20 7.49 -7.08
CA LYS A 138 16.06 8.69 -7.05
C LYS A 138 15.99 9.45 -5.73
N THR A 139 14.87 9.39 -5.02
CA THR A 139 14.69 10.09 -3.74
C THR A 139 15.30 9.31 -2.56
N ILE A 140 15.24 7.98 -2.60
CA ILE A 140 15.88 7.11 -1.60
C ILE A 140 17.40 6.99 -1.86
N ASN A 141 17.84 7.01 -3.12
CA ASN A 141 19.26 7.01 -3.50
C ASN A 141 19.88 8.42 -3.56
N TYR A 142 19.30 9.43 -2.92
CA TYR A 142 19.98 10.69 -2.62
C TYR A 142 20.46 10.69 -1.16
N PRO A 143 21.46 9.88 -0.78
CA PRO A 143 22.11 10.09 0.51
C PRO A 143 22.86 11.43 0.40
N THR A 144 22.48 12.38 1.25
CA THR A 144 23.35 13.45 1.77
C THR A 144 24.62 13.72 0.93
N GLY A 145 24.43 14.38 -0.21
CA GLY A 145 25.52 15.14 -0.83
C GLY A 145 25.61 16.46 -0.08
N ASP A 146 26.23 16.44 1.10
CA ASP A 146 26.58 17.68 1.80
C ASP A 146 27.65 18.39 0.96
N PRO A 147 27.50 19.69 0.63
CA PRO A 147 28.51 20.43 -0.08
C PRO A 147 29.61 20.82 0.90
N SER A 148 30.80 20.24 0.77
CA SER A 148 32.09 20.86 1.12
C SER A 148 33.21 20.27 0.29
#